data_AF-A0A9Q1ALE9-F1
#
_entry.id   AF-A0A9Q1ALE9-F1
#
_cell.length_a   1.000
_cell.length_b   1.000
_cell.length_c   1.000
_cell.angle_alpha   90.00
_cell.angle_beta   90.00
_cell.angle_gamma   90.00
#
_symmetry.space_group_name_H-M   'P 1'
#
loop_
_entity.id
_entity.type
_entity.pdbx_description
1 polymer ?
#
loop_
_entity_poly.entity_id
_entity_poly.type
_entity_poly.pdbx_seq_one_letter_code
_entity_poly.pdbx_strand_id
1 'polypeptide(L)'
;MVTKSEETQLNRLESQVDNGGGGAWEYLCLVRKLKVRRSDKVLKYGLSILNDSKKRSSLGSEEWTLYEEVAIAAMDCQSLDVAKDCVNVLRKKFPESKRVGRLEALLLEAKGSWGEAEKAYSSLLEDNPCDQVVHKRRVALAKSQGNLSGAIEWLNKYLEIFMADHDAWRELAEIYVSLQMYKQAAFCYEELILSQPTVPLFHLAYADVLYTLGGLENLQTARKYYSSTIDLTGGKNTRALFGICLCTSAIAQLSKGRAKEDKDSPDLQSLATAALEKEYKQRASGKLTVLTSAFKSLKVSESFGFLPLKWEFGDGEECGRQQSNPNTACCSLNMAVGKNKRISKGKKGGKKKAADPFSKKDWYVVKAPSGFTVKDVGRTLVTRTQGTKIASEGLKHRVFRRRNVLTNFWGMSFTTDKLRSLVRKWQTLIEAHVDVKTTDNYTLRMFCIAFTKRRPNQVKRTCYAQSSQIRQIRRKMREIMVNQASSCDLKDLVQKFIPEVIGKEIEKATTGIYPLQNVFIRKVKILKAPKFDLGKLMEVHGDYSQDIGVKVDRPADETMAEGGY
;
A
#
# COMPACT_ATOMS: atom_id res chain seq x y z
N MET A 1 -5.48 14.14 17.63
CA MET A 1 -4.78 14.57 18.86
C MET A 1 -5.65 15.61 19.53
N VAL A 2 -5.83 15.53 20.85
CA VAL A 2 -6.54 16.55 21.63
C VAL A 2 -5.67 17.81 21.64
N THR A 3 -6.27 18.96 21.34
CA THR A 3 -5.54 20.24 21.37
C THR A 3 -5.25 20.65 22.83
N LYS A 4 -4.15 21.38 23.06
CA LYS A 4 -3.82 21.88 24.40
C LYS A 4 -4.97 22.67 25.03
N SER A 5 -5.71 23.43 24.22
CA SER A 5 -6.92 24.16 24.65
C SER A 5 -8.04 23.23 25.12
N GLU A 6 -8.33 22.16 24.36
CA GLU A 6 -9.36 21.19 24.74
C GLU A 6 -8.98 20.42 26.01
N GLU A 7 -7.70 20.10 26.19
CA GLU A 7 -7.19 19.45 27.40
C GLU A 7 -7.31 20.37 28.63
N THR A 8 -6.98 21.66 28.49
CA THR A 8 -7.17 22.64 29.58
C THR A 8 -8.64 22.83 29.94
N GLN A 9 -9.53 22.87 28.95
CA GLN A 9 -10.97 22.94 29.18
C GLN A 9 -11.49 21.70 29.90
N LEU A 10 -11.03 20.52 29.50
CA LEU A 10 -11.41 19.26 30.11
C LEU A 10 -10.99 19.19 31.59
N ASN A 11 -9.75 19.59 31.91
CA ASN A 11 -9.25 19.63 33.29
C ASN A 11 -9.99 20.67 34.15
N ARG A 12 -10.35 21.82 33.56
CA ARG A 12 -11.15 22.85 34.23
C ARG A 12 -12.54 22.33 34.60
N LEU A 13 -13.24 21.71 33.64
CA LEU A 13 -14.56 21.12 33.86
C LEU A 13 -14.49 19.98 34.89
N GLU A 14 -13.45 19.14 34.82
CA GLU A 14 -13.23 18.09 35.82
C GLU A 14 -13.12 18.66 37.24
N SER A 15 -12.29 19.69 37.42
CA SER A 15 -12.11 20.36 38.71
C SER A 15 -13.40 21.02 39.20
N GLN A 16 -14.17 21.64 38.29
CA GLN A 16 -15.45 22.25 38.60
C GLN A 16 -16.46 21.21 39.10
N VAL A 17 -16.56 20.06 38.43
CA VAL A 17 -17.48 18.99 38.81
C VAL A 17 -17.07 18.34 40.13
N ASP A 18 -15.78 18.07 40.34
CA ASP A 18 -15.28 17.52 41.60
C ASP A 18 -15.54 18.46 42.80
N ASN A 19 -15.50 19.78 42.58
CA ASN A 19 -15.82 20.79 43.59
C ASN A 19 -17.34 21.09 43.73
N GLY A 20 -18.20 20.34 43.04
CA GLY A 20 -19.66 20.50 43.12
C GLY A 20 -20.23 21.70 42.34
N GLY A 21 -19.44 22.35 41.50
CA GLY A 21 -19.82 23.54 40.72
C GLY A 21 -20.71 23.28 39.50
N GLY A 22 -21.37 22.12 39.42
CA GLY A 22 -22.22 21.71 38.29
C GLY A 22 -21.44 21.34 37.02
N GLY A 23 -22.14 21.20 35.88
CA GLY A 23 -21.51 20.95 34.57
C GLY A 23 -21.14 19.48 34.28
N ALA A 24 -21.64 18.52 35.06
CA ALA A 24 -21.28 17.10 34.91
C ALA A 24 -21.61 16.53 33.52
N TRP A 25 -22.76 16.90 32.93
CA TRP A 25 -23.11 16.46 31.57
C TRP A 25 -22.21 17.05 30.49
N GLU A 26 -21.84 18.34 30.60
CA GLU A 26 -20.93 19.00 29.66
C GLU A 26 -19.56 18.34 29.66
N TYR A 27 -19.06 17.96 30.85
CA TYR A 27 -17.84 17.18 30.99
C TYR A 27 -17.94 15.82 30.28
N LEU A 28 -19.01 15.05 30.51
CA LEU A 28 -19.21 13.74 29.88
C LEU A 28 -19.28 13.85 28.34
N CYS A 29 -20.04 14.83 27.83
CA CYS A 29 -20.11 15.12 26.40
C CYS A 29 -18.73 15.45 25.81
N LEU A 30 -17.91 16.22 26.53
CA LEU A 30 -16.57 16.58 26.08
C LEU A 30 -15.62 15.36 26.11
N VAL A 31 -15.64 14.54 27.17
CA VAL A 31 -14.88 13.29 27.26
C VAL A 31 -15.22 12.38 26.07
N ARG A 32 -16.51 12.20 25.79
CA ARG A 32 -17.00 11.37 24.68
C ARG A 32 -16.56 11.92 23.31
N LYS A 33 -16.65 13.24 23.11
CA LYS A 33 -16.23 13.91 21.87
C LYS A 33 -14.73 13.75 21.63
N LEU A 34 -13.91 13.90 22.67
CA LEU A 34 -12.46 13.79 22.60
C LEU A 34 -11.95 12.34 22.64
N LYS A 35 -12.82 11.36 22.95
CA LYS A 35 -12.51 9.94 23.11
C LYS A 35 -11.37 9.69 24.11
N VAL A 36 -11.33 10.47 25.19
CA VAL A 36 -10.32 10.33 26.25
C VAL A 36 -10.76 9.26 27.24
N ARG A 37 -9.84 8.38 27.63
CA ARG A 37 -10.11 7.33 28.62
C ARG A 37 -10.03 7.92 30.04
N ARG A 38 -11.18 8.25 30.63
CA ARG A 38 -11.33 8.73 32.04
C ARG A 38 -12.47 7.99 32.74
N SER A 39 -12.42 6.67 32.68
CA SER A 39 -13.54 5.78 33.02
C SER A 39 -14.00 5.94 34.48
N ASP A 40 -13.08 6.12 35.43
CA ASP A 40 -13.43 6.32 36.85
C ASP A 40 -14.30 7.57 37.08
N LYS A 41 -13.90 8.69 36.45
CA LYS A 41 -14.62 9.98 36.56
C LYS A 41 -15.95 9.93 35.82
N VAL A 42 -15.96 9.31 34.63
CA VAL A 42 -17.17 9.11 33.84
C VAL A 42 -18.19 8.28 34.62
N LEU A 43 -17.75 7.20 35.28
CA LEU A 43 -18.59 6.36 36.11
C LEU A 43 -19.16 7.15 37.31
N LYS A 44 -18.30 7.85 38.06
CA LYS A 44 -18.70 8.67 39.22
C LYS A 44 -19.76 9.72 38.83
N TYR A 45 -19.48 10.51 37.81
CA TYR A 45 -20.36 11.61 37.40
C TYR A 45 -21.62 11.09 36.72
N GLY A 46 -21.52 10.03 35.90
CA GLY A 46 -22.65 9.43 35.24
C GLY A 46 -23.64 8.80 36.24
N LEU A 47 -23.14 8.09 37.26
CA LEU A 47 -23.98 7.57 38.34
C LEU A 47 -24.67 8.68 39.14
N SER A 48 -23.99 9.82 39.37
CA SER A 48 -24.61 10.97 40.04
C SER A 48 -25.82 11.52 39.28
N ILE A 49 -25.82 11.42 37.95
CA ILE A 49 -26.93 11.87 37.10
C ILE A 49 -28.01 10.79 37.00
N LEU A 50 -27.62 9.51 36.88
CA LEU A 50 -28.55 8.39 36.75
C LEU A 50 -29.36 8.14 38.03
N ASN A 51 -28.76 8.35 39.21
CA ASN A 51 -29.45 8.21 40.50
C ASN A 51 -30.44 9.35 40.76
N ASP A 52 -30.21 10.54 40.18
CA ASP A 52 -31.08 11.71 40.32
C ASP A 52 -32.16 11.73 39.23
N SER A 53 -33.38 11.29 39.56
CA SER A 53 -34.49 11.21 38.58
C SER A 53 -34.78 12.55 37.87
N LYS A 54 -34.62 13.70 38.55
CA LYS A 54 -34.84 15.03 37.95
C LYS A 54 -33.79 15.36 36.89
N LYS A 55 -32.51 15.15 37.20
CA LYS A 55 -31.39 15.38 36.27
C LYS A 55 -31.47 14.41 35.10
N ARG A 56 -31.81 13.15 35.36
CA ARG A 56 -32.05 12.14 34.32
C ARG A 56 -33.15 12.57 33.34
N SER A 57 -34.31 12.99 33.85
CA SER A 57 -35.42 13.45 32.98
C SER A 57 -35.09 14.71 32.17
N SER A 58 -34.21 15.59 32.68
CA SER A 58 -33.81 16.81 31.95
C SER A 58 -32.99 16.54 30.68
N LEU A 59 -32.40 15.35 30.54
CA LEU A 59 -31.61 14.96 29.37
C LEU A 59 -32.46 14.55 28.16
N GLY A 60 -33.74 14.23 28.36
CA GLY A 60 -34.63 13.80 27.29
C GLY A 60 -34.11 12.57 26.54
N SER A 61 -33.85 12.72 25.23
CA SER A 61 -33.33 11.63 24.39
C SER A 61 -31.87 11.24 24.68
N GLU A 62 -31.10 12.12 25.32
CA GLU A 62 -29.68 11.89 25.59
C GLU A 62 -29.43 10.95 26.78
N GLU A 63 -30.46 10.69 27.61
CA GLU A 63 -30.44 9.75 28.73
C GLU A 63 -29.91 8.37 28.31
N TRP A 64 -30.33 7.86 27.15
CA TRP A 64 -29.90 6.56 26.67
C TRP A 64 -28.41 6.52 26.33
N THR A 65 -27.88 7.65 25.86
CA THR A 65 -26.44 7.75 25.57
C THR A 65 -25.63 7.82 26.85
N LEU A 66 -26.19 8.41 27.91
CA LEU A 66 -25.59 8.36 29.25
C LEU A 66 -25.50 6.91 29.78
N TYR A 67 -26.56 6.11 29.64
CA TYR A 67 -26.51 4.69 30.04
C TYR A 67 -25.44 3.91 29.27
N GLU A 68 -25.30 4.14 27.95
CA GLU A 68 -24.25 3.47 27.16
C GLU A 68 -22.84 3.86 27.64
N GLU A 69 -22.62 5.15 27.91
CA GLU A 69 -21.34 5.66 28.39
C GLU A 69 -21.00 5.15 29.79
N VAL A 70 -21.97 5.16 30.71
CA VAL A 70 -21.81 4.62 32.06
C VAL A 70 -21.57 3.11 32.02
N ALA A 71 -22.26 2.37 31.15
CA ALA A 71 -22.02 0.93 31.00
C ALA A 71 -20.56 0.64 30.59
N ILE A 72 -20.03 1.38 29.61
CA ILE A 72 -18.64 1.23 29.16
C ILE A 72 -17.65 1.60 30.27
N ALA A 73 -17.89 2.73 30.94
CA ALA A 73 -17.04 3.16 32.05
C ALA A 73 -17.08 2.19 33.23
N ALA A 74 -18.25 1.63 33.55
CA ALA A 74 -18.43 0.62 34.59
C ALA A 74 -17.66 -0.67 34.27
N MET A 75 -17.68 -1.12 33.01
CA MET A 75 -16.88 -2.27 32.57
C MET A 75 -15.37 -2.00 32.70
N ASP A 76 -14.90 -0.82 32.31
CA ASP A 76 -13.50 -0.42 32.48
C ASP A 76 -13.07 -0.36 33.96
N CYS A 77 -13.97 0.02 34.87
CA CYS A 77 -13.70 0.09 36.31
C CYS A 77 -13.97 -1.26 37.03
N GLN A 78 -14.22 -2.34 36.29
CA GLN A 78 -14.59 -3.66 36.83
C GLN A 78 -15.86 -3.68 37.71
N SER A 79 -16.72 -2.66 37.59
CA SER A 79 -18.01 -2.57 38.28
C SER A 79 -19.12 -3.25 37.45
N LEU A 80 -19.03 -4.58 37.35
CA LEU A 80 -19.86 -5.39 36.44
C LEU A 80 -21.37 -5.35 36.74
N ASP A 81 -21.75 -5.14 38.00
CA ASP A 81 -23.17 -5.07 38.41
C ASP A 81 -23.85 -3.83 37.82
N VAL A 82 -23.23 -2.66 38.00
CA VAL A 82 -23.69 -1.39 37.41
C VAL A 82 -23.75 -1.48 35.88
N ALA A 83 -22.74 -2.09 35.25
CA ALA A 83 -22.73 -2.30 33.81
C ALA A 83 -23.91 -3.18 33.35
N LYS A 84 -24.16 -4.28 34.06
CA LYS A 84 -25.29 -5.19 33.79
C LYS A 84 -26.63 -4.48 33.93
N ASP A 85 -26.81 -3.68 34.96
CA ASP A 85 -28.05 -2.91 35.17
C ASP A 85 -28.30 -1.90 34.06
N CYS A 86 -27.28 -1.14 33.66
CA CYS A 86 -27.37 -0.19 32.56
C CYS A 86 -27.73 -0.89 31.24
N VAL A 87 -27.08 -2.02 30.93
CA VAL A 87 -27.35 -2.80 29.72
C VAL A 87 -28.76 -3.40 29.75
N ASN A 88 -29.24 -3.89 30.89
CA ASN A 88 -30.60 -4.41 31.04
C ASN A 88 -31.67 -3.34 30.81
N VAL A 89 -31.45 -2.12 31.32
CA VAL A 89 -32.34 -0.97 31.07
C VAL A 89 -32.39 -0.65 29.58
N LEU A 90 -31.24 -0.62 28.91
CA LEU A 90 -31.15 -0.38 27.48
C LEU A 90 -31.82 -1.49 26.66
N ARG A 91 -31.66 -2.76 27.02
CA ARG A 91 -32.28 -3.90 26.34
C ARG A 91 -33.80 -3.88 26.46
N LYS A 92 -34.34 -3.54 27.63
CA LYS A 92 -35.80 -3.40 27.84
C LYS A 92 -36.39 -2.32 26.92
N LYS A 93 -35.67 -1.22 26.71
CA LYS A 93 -36.12 -0.14 25.84
C LYS A 93 -35.91 -0.45 24.35
N PHE A 94 -34.81 -1.13 24.01
CA PHE A 94 -34.40 -1.40 22.63
C PHE A 94 -33.96 -2.87 22.42
N PRO A 95 -34.89 -3.82 22.34
CA PRO A 95 -34.57 -5.25 22.26
C PRO A 95 -33.79 -5.67 21.01
N GLU A 96 -34.06 -5.05 19.87
CA GLU A 96 -33.43 -5.38 18.57
C GLU A 96 -32.24 -4.45 18.22
N SER A 97 -31.81 -3.61 19.16
CA SER A 97 -30.74 -2.65 18.88
C SER A 97 -29.37 -3.32 18.83
N LYS A 98 -28.73 -3.24 17.67
CA LYS A 98 -27.35 -3.71 17.46
C LYS A 98 -26.34 -3.00 18.38
N ARG A 99 -26.60 -1.74 18.77
CA ARG A 99 -25.76 -1.02 19.74
C ARG A 99 -25.79 -1.69 21.11
N VAL A 100 -26.99 -2.09 21.56
CA VAL A 100 -27.18 -2.80 22.83
C VAL A 100 -26.57 -4.19 22.75
N GLY A 101 -26.76 -4.91 21.64
CA GLY A 101 -26.11 -6.22 21.43
C GLY A 101 -24.58 -6.15 21.53
N ARG A 102 -23.95 -5.08 21.02
CA ARG A 102 -22.49 -4.87 21.20
C ARG A 102 -22.10 -4.63 22.65
N LEU A 103 -22.90 -3.90 23.43
CA LEU A 103 -22.67 -3.68 24.85
C LEU A 103 -22.84 -4.97 25.66
N GLU A 104 -23.80 -5.82 25.30
CA GLU A 104 -23.96 -7.15 25.89
C GLU A 104 -22.73 -8.03 25.63
N ALA A 105 -22.22 -8.05 24.39
CA ALA A 105 -21.00 -8.77 24.05
C ALA A 105 -19.77 -8.25 24.82
N LEU A 106 -19.64 -6.92 24.96
CA LEU A 106 -18.59 -6.30 25.79
C LEU A 106 -18.73 -6.66 27.28
N LEU A 107 -19.95 -6.77 27.79
CA LEU A 107 -20.19 -7.19 29.17
C LEU A 107 -19.78 -8.65 29.40
N LEU A 108 -20.01 -9.53 28.41
CA LEU A 108 -19.54 -10.91 28.45
C LEU A 108 -18.00 -10.98 28.40
N GLU A 109 -17.36 -10.13 27.60
CA GLU A 109 -15.91 -9.96 27.57
C GLU A 109 -15.37 -9.53 28.94
N ALA A 110 -15.97 -8.49 29.55
CA ALA A 110 -15.56 -7.99 30.87
C ALA A 110 -15.77 -9.01 32.01
N LYS A 111 -16.75 -9.91 31.87
CA LYS A 111 -16.95 -11.04 32.78
C LYS A 111 -15.93 -12.18 32.60
N GLY A 112 -15.21 -12.21 31.48
CA GLY A 112 -14.31 -13.31 31.12
C GLY A 112 -14.99 -14.51 30.45
N SER A 113 -16.27 -14.40 30.07
CA SER A 113 -17.01 -15.45 29.34
C SER A 113 -16.66 -15.43 27.85
N TRP A 114 -15.43 -15.81 27.50
CA TRP A 114 -14.86 -15.67 26.17
C TRP A 114 -15.67 -16.36 25.05
N GLY A 115 -16.11 -17.60 25.29
CA GLY A 115 -16.83 -18.38 24.29
C GLY A 115 -18.23 -17.84 23.99
N GLU A 116 -18.91 -17.28 24.99
CA GLU A 116 -20.19 -16.62 24.80
C GLU A 116 -20.03 -15.27 24.09
N ALA A 117 -18.99 -14.51 24.46
CA ALA A 117 -18.65 -13.26 23.78
C ALA A 117 -18.34 -13.47 22.29
N GLU A 118 -17.58 -14.52 21.94
CA GLU A 118 -17.29 -14.84 20.54
C GLU A 118 -18.55 -15.22 19.74
N LYS A 119 -19.47 -16.00 20.35
CA LYS A 119 -20.76 -16.32 19.73
C LYS A 119 -21.58 -15.05 19.50
N ALA A 120 -21.66 -14.17 20.50
CA ALA A 120 -22.37 -12.91 20.40
C ALA A 120 -21.79 -11.97 19.32
N TYR A 121 -20.46 -11.89 19.20
CA TYR A 121 -19.84 -11.14 18.10
C TYR A 121 -20.06 -11.78 16.74
N SER A 122 -20.09 -13.11 16.67
CA SER A 122 -20.34 -13.83 15.42
C SER A 122 -21.77 -13.60 14.93
N SER A 123 -22.78 -13.69 15.81
CA SER A 123 -24.18 -13.38 15.46
C SER A 123 -24.36 -11.92 15.01
N LEU A 124 -23.66 -10.97 15.64
CA LEU A 124 -23.70 -9.56 15.21
C LEU A 124 -23.10 -9.33 13.81
N LEU A 125 -22.10 -10.14 13.42
CA LEU A 125 -21.48 -10.07 12.10
C LEU A 125 -22.29 -10.80 11.02
N GLU A 126 -23.05 -11.84 11.37
CA GLU A 126 -24.01 -12.46 10.45
C GLU A 126 -25.07 -11.44 9.99
N ASP A 127 -25.55 -10.61 10.91
CA ASP A 127 -26.49 -9.53 10.59
C ASP A 127 -25.85 -8.39 9.79
N ASN A 128 -24.59 -8.04 10.10
CA ASN A 128 -23.84 -6.96 9.45
C ASN A 128 -22.36 -7.34 9.26
N PRO A 129 -21.98 -7.93 8.12
CA PRO A 129 -20.59 -8.34 7.87
C PRO A 129 -19.58 -7.17 7.85
N CYS A 130 -20.05 -5.95 7.61
CA CYS A 130 -19.23 -4.75 7.47
C CYS A 130 -19.12 -3.90 8.76
N ASP A 131 -19.44 -4.42 9.95
CA ASP A 131 -19.23 -3.66 11.20
C ASP A 131 -17.74 -3.69 11.62
N GLN A 132 -17.03 -2.61 11.33
CA GLN A 132 -15.62 -2.43 11.67
C GLN A 132 -15.33 -2.57 13.17
N VAL A 133 -16.25 -2.11 14.03
CA VAL A 133 -16.04 -2.07 15.49
C VAL A 133 -16.05 -3.49 16.05
N VAL A 134 -16.99 -4.33 15.58
CA VAL A 134 -17.11 -5.72 16.03
C VAL A 134 -15.89 -6.53 15.61
N HIS A 135 -15.42 -6.39 14.37
CA HIS A 135 -14.20 -7.05 13.92
C HIS A 135 -12.98 -6.67 14.78
N LYS A 136 -12.77 -5.37 15.04
CA LYS A 136 -11.67 -4.90 15.91
C LYS A 136 -11.77 -5.47 17.33
N ARG A 137 -13.00 -5.61 17.86
CA ARG A 137 -13.22 -6.22 19.18
C ARG A 137 -12.92 -7.72 19.19
N ARG A 138 -13.25 -8.47 18.14
CA ARG A 138 -12.84 -9.89 18.04
C ARG A 138 -11.33 -10.08 18.04
N VAL A 139 -10.60 -9.20 17.36
CA VAL A 139 -9.13 -9.21 17.39
C VAL A 139 -8.62 -8.93 18.82
N ALA A 140 -9.19 -7.93 19.50
CA ALA A 140 -8.85 -7.63 20.89
C ALA A 140 -9.15 -8.80 21.84
N LEU A 141 -10.28 -9.48 21.66
CA LEU A 141 -10.69 -10.68 22.39
C LEU A 141 -9.67 -11.83 22.23
N ALA A 142 -9.22 -12.08 20.99
CA ALA A 142 -8.21 -13.10 20.75
C ALA A 142 -6.86 -12.73 21.38
N LYS A 143 -6.48 -11.45 21.36
CA LYS A 143 -5.26 -10.95 22.04
C LYS A 143 -5.36 -11.07 23.55
N SER A 144 -6.49 -10.77 24.17
CA SER A 144 -6.67 -10.87 25.63
C SER A 144 -6.58 -12.32 26.13
N GLN A 145 -6.97 -13.29 25.31
CA GLN A 145 -6.78 -14.73 25.57
C GLN A 145 -5.33 -15.20 25.38
N GLY A 146 -4.44 -14.37 24.86
CA GLY A 146 -3.08 -14.76 24.46
C GLY A 146 -3.02 -15.58 23.17
N ASN A 147 -4.15 -15.75 22.46
CA ASN A 147 -4.23 -16.49 21.22
C ASN A 147 -3.84 -15.61 20.02
N LEU A 148 -2.52 -15.40 19.85
CA LEU A 148 -1.97 -14.56 18.79
C LEU A 148 -2.22 -15.11 17.38
N SER A 149 -2.27 -16.44 17.21
CA SER A 149 -2.58 -17.06 15.91
C SER A 149 -4.04 -16.80 15.50
N GLY A 150 -4.99 -16.93 16.43
CA GLY A 150 -6.38 -16.54 16.20
C GLY A 150 -6.51 -15.06 15.87
N ALA A 151 -5.78 -14.18 16.56
CA ALA A 151 -5.77 -12.75 16.27
C ALA A 151 -5.28 -12.45 14.84
N ILE A 152 -4.26 -13.15 14.34
CA ILE A 152 -3.78 -13.03 12.95
C ILE A 152 -4.85 -13.47 11.96
N GLU A 153 -5.52 -14.60 12.21
CA GLU A 153 -6.59 -15.08 11.32
C GLU A 153 -7.73 -14.05 11.22
N TRP A 154 -8.15 -13.49 12.36
CA TRP A 154 -9.19 -12.46 12.39
C TRP A 154 -8.73 -11.15 11.73
N LEU A 155 -7.47 -10.74 11.92
CA LEU A 155 -6.91 -9.55 11.26
C LEU A 155 -6.83 -9.72 9.74
N ASN A 156 -6.44 -10.90 9.24
CA ASN A 156 -6.41 -11.17 7.80
C ASN A 156 -7.82 -11.11 7.21
N LYS A 157 -8.81 -11.80 7.82
CA LYS A 157 -10.23 -11.71 7.41
C LYS A 157 -10.74 -10.27 7.44
N TYR A 158 -10.32 -9.49 8.43
CA TYR A 158 -10.69 -8.08 8.54
C TYR A 158 -10.07 -7.24 7.42
N LEU A 159 -8.79 -7.42 7.13
CA LEU A 159 -8.06 -6.68 6.09
C LEU A 159 -8.51 -7.05 4.66
N GLU A 160 -9.04 -8.26 4.44
CA GLU A 160 -9.71 -8.62 3.18
C GLU A 160 -10.94 -7.73 2.90
N ILE A 161 -11.66 -7.32 3.95
CA ILE A 161 -12.83 -6.43 3.84
C ILE A 161 -12.39 -4.96 3.86
N PHE A 162 -11.44 -4.60 4.73
CA PHE A 162 -11.03 -3.24 5.04
C PHE A 162 -9.53 -3.01 4.78
N MET A 163 -9.11 -3.19 3.54
CA MET A 163 -7.70 -3.11 3.13
C MET A 163 -7.01 -1.76 3.41
N ALA A 164 -7.77 -0.67 3.54
CA ALA A 164 -7.23 0.67 3.77
C ALA A 164 -7.01 1.01 5.26
N ASP A 165 -7.31 0.10 6.20
CA ASP A 165 -7.13 0.37 7.62
C ASP A 165 -5.67 0.19 8.06
N HIS A 166 -4.97 1.31 8.18
CA HIS A 166 -3.55 1.34 8.56
C HIS A 166 -3.30 0.84 9.99
N ASP A 167 -4.22 1.08 10.93
CA ASP A 167 -4.05 0.64 12.32
C ASP A 167 -4.06 -0.90 12.39
N ALA A 168 -4.90 -1.55 11.57
CA ALA A 168 -4.96 -3.01 11.50
C ALA A 168 -3.72 -3.62 10.84
N TRP A 169 -3.20 -3.03 9.77
CA TRP A 169 -1.92 -3.44 9.18
C TRP A 169 -0.76 -3.31 10.16
N ARG A 170 -0.74 -2.22 10.94
CA ARG A 170 0.28 -2.00 11.96
C ARG A 170 0.18 -3.03 13.08
N GLU A 171 -1.01 -3.28 13.60
CA GLU A 171 -1.24 -4.31 14.61
C GLU A 171 -0.83 -5.70 14.12
N LEU A 172 -1.15 -6.05 12.88
CA LEU A 172 -0.73 -7.30 12.27
C LEU A 172 0.81 -7.40 12.18
N ALA A 173 1.49 -6.32 11.78
CA ALA A 173 2.94 -6.27 11.72
C ALA A 173 3.57 -6.44 13.13
N GLU A 174 3.04 -5.76 14.15
CA GLU A 174 3.51 -5.87 15.53
C GLU A 174 3.34 -7.30 16.09
N ILE A 175 2.21 -7.96 15.80
CA ILE A 175 2.01 -9.37 16.18
C ILE A 175 3.02 -10.27 15.45
N TYR A 176 3.26 -10.07 14.15
CA TYR A 176 4.27 -10.86 13.44
C TYR A 176 5.69 -10.65 13.99
N VAL A 177 6.05 -9.43 14.38
CA VAL A 177 7.32 -9.16 15.06
C VAL A 177 7.40 -9.91 16.39
N SER A 178 6.32 -9.92 17.18
CA SER A 178 6.28 -10.65 18.46
C SER A 178 6.46 -12.17 18.29
N LEU A 179 5.98 -12.73 17.18
CA LEU A 179 6.14 -14.13 16.81
C LEU A 179 7.43 -14.41 16.03
N GLN A 180 8.32 -13.42 15.88
CA GLN A 180 9.58 -13.51 15.11
C GLN A 180 9.39 -13.85 13.62
N MET A 181 8.20 -13.60 13.08
CA MET A 181 7.83 -13.78 11.68
C MET A 181 8.21 -12.54 10.86
N TYR A 182 9.50 -12.22 10.83
CA TYR A 182 9.99 -10.93 10.30
C TYR A 182 9.72 -10.71 8.81
N LYS A 183 9.64 -11.75 7.99
CA LYS A 183 9.34 -11.61 6.55
C LYS A 183 7.90 -11.15 6.31
N GLN A 184 6.96 -11.70 7.07
CA GLN A 184 5.56 -11.30 7.03
C GLN A 184 5.38 -9.90 7.60
N ALA A 185 6.07 -9.58 8.70
CA ALA A 185 6.09 -8.22 9.25
C ALA A 185 6.63 -7.20 8.25
N ALA A 186 7.71 -7.53 7.52
CA ALA A 186 8.28 -6.68 6.48
C ALA A 186 7.25 -6.36 5.39
N PHE A 187 6.50 -7.36 4.92
CA PHE A 187 5.41 -7.17 3.96
C PHE A 187 4.33 -6.21 4.49
N CYS A 188 3.88 -6.38 5.74
CA CYS A 188 2.88 -5.47 6.32
C CYS A 188 3.39 -4.02 6.38
N TYR A 189 4.66 -3.81 6.73
CA TYR A 189 5.26 -2.47 6.75
C TYR A 189 5.46 -1.89 5.34
N GLU A 190 5.72 -2.70 4.32
CA GLU A 190 5.75 -2.24 2.92
C GLU A 190 4.38 -1.68 2.51
N GLU A 191 3.28 -2.39 2.80
CA GLU A 191 1.91 -1.91 2.55
C GLU A 191 1.59 -0.61 3.30
N LEU A 192 2.07 -0.49 4.55
CA LEU A 192 1.94 0.76 5.32
C LEU A 192 2.70 1.93 4.69
N ILE A 193 3.94 1.71 4.23
CA ILE A 193 4.75 2.75 3.58
C ILE A 193 4.15 3.12 2.21
N LEU A 194 3.64 2.14 1.46
CA LEU A 194 2.95 2.38 0.19
C LEU A 194 1.72 3.26 0.37
N SER A 195 0.97 3.03 1.46
CA SER A 195 -0.25 3.80 1.74
C SER A 195 0.03 5.18 2.38
N GLN A 196 1.01 5.29 3.27
CA GLN A 196 1.37 6.52 3.98
C GLN A 196 2.90 6.73 4.01
N PRO A 197 3.50 7.22 2.90
CA PRO A 197 4.95 7.35 2.79
C PRO A 197 5.55 8.47 3.65
N THR A 198 4.73 9.39 4.17
CA THR A 198 5.19 10.55 4.95
C THR A 198 5.37 10.27 6.43
N VAL A 199 4.86 9.15 6.94
CA VAL A 199 4.90 8.81 8.37
C VAL A 199 6.25 8.18 8.73
N PRO A 200 7.12 8.86 9.51
CA PRO A 200 8.47 8.36 9.79
C PRO A 200 8.49 7.06 10.60
N LEU A 201 7.45 6.81 11.40
CA LEU A 201 7.35 5.63 12.26
C LEU A 201 7.37 4.32 11.46
N PHE A 202 6.75 4.30 10.28
CA PHE A 202 6.69 3.11 9.44
C PHE A 202 8.04 2.80 8.79
N HIS A 203 8.74 3.84 8.31
CA HIS A 203 10.11 3.70 7.79
C HIS A 203 11.06 3.18 8.86
N LEU A 204 10.95 3.69 10.09
CA LEU A 204 11.76 3.27 11.23
C LEU A 204 11.51 1.81 11.59
N ALA A 205 10.24 1.41 11.74
CA ALA A 205 9.88 0.04 12.09
C ALA A 205 10.27 -0.96 11.00
N TYR A 206 10.11 -0.60 9.72
CA TYR A 206 10.57 -1.42 8.60
C TYR A 206 12.09 -1.59 8.59
N ALA A 207 12.85 -0.51 8.85
CA ALA A 207 14.29 -0.56 8.96
C ALA A 207 14.77 -1.46 10.12
N ASP A 208 14.10 -1.40 11.28
CA ASP A 208 14.36 -2.28 12.42
C ASP A 208 14.15 -3.78 12.05
N VAL A 209 13.05 -4.09 11.35
CA VAL A 209 12.75 -5.46 10.89
C VAL A 209 13.79 -5.94 9.87
N LEU A 210 14.15 -5.11 8.89
CA LEU A 210 15.17 -5.44 7.89
C LEU A 210 16.57 -5.64 8.50
N TYR A 211 16.94 -4.79 9.47
CA TYR A 211 18.18 -4.94 10.21
C TYR A 211 18.22 -6.29 10.95
N THR A 212 17.09 -6.66 11.58
CA THR A 212 16.94 -7.93 12.31
C THR A 212 16.99 -9.15 11.39
N LEU A 213 16.39 -9.07 10.20
CA LEU A 213 16.49 -10.12 9.17
C LEU A 213 17.94 -10.38 8.74
N GLY A 214 18.78 -9.34 8.77
CA GLY A 214 20.18 -9.41 8.41
C GLY A 214 20.42 -9.74 6.92
N GLY A 215 21.69 -9.91 6.56
CA GLY A 215 22.12 -10.07 5.17
C GLY A 215 22.48 -8.73 4.52
N LEU A 216 23.42 -8.76 3.57
CA LEU A 216 24.03 -7.55 3.02
C LEU A 216 22.99 -6.63 2.34
N GLU A 217 22.08 -7.21 1.55
CA GLU A 217 21.03 -6.47 0.83
C GLU A 217 20.02 -5.82 1.79
N ASN A 218 19.58 -6.56 2.82
CA ASN A 218 18.64 -6.06 3.81
C ASN A 218 19.28 -4.97 4.67
N LEU A 219 20.55 -5.09 5.05
CA LEU A 219 21.26 -4.06 5.83
C LEU A 219 21.47 -2.77 5.02
N GLN A 220 21.81 -2.89 3.74
CA GLN A 220 21.88 -1.72 2.85
C GLN A 220 20.52 -1.05 2.69
N THR A 221 19.45 -1.83 2.61
CA THR A 221 18.08 -1.32 2.50
C THR A 221 17.63 -0.68 3.82
N ALA A 222 17.88 -1.32 4.96
CA ALA A 222 17.63 -0.76 6.29
C ALA A 222 18.33 0.59 6.47
N ARG A 223 19.60 0.72 6.06
CA ARG A 223 20.34 2.00 6.08
C ARG A 223 19.63 3.10 5.31
N LYS A 224 19.06 2.79 4.14
CA LYS A 224 18.28 3.76 3.34
C LYS A 224 17.01 4.21 4.08
N TYR A 225 16.27 3.28 4.67
CA TYR A 225 15.05 3.61 5.41
C TYR A 225 15.30 4.34 6.73
N TYR A 226 16.40 4.06 7.43
CA TYR A 226 16.85 4.90 8.55
C TYR A 226 17.19 6.32 8.09
N SER A 227 17.86 6.47 6.94
CA SER A 227 18.17 7.79 6.38
C SER A 227 16.89 8.56 6.01
N SER A 228 15.93 7.90 5.33
CA SER A 228 14.60 8.44 5.07
C SER A 228 13.88 8.91 6.34
N THR A 229 13.97 8.14 7.43
CA THR A 229 13.38 8.51 8.72
C THR A 229 14.00 9.79 9.28
N ILE A 230 15.32 9.96 9.15
CA ILE A 230 16.04 11.17 9.59
C ILE A 230 15.59 12.38 8.76
N ASP A 231 15.49 12.22 7.44
CA ASP A 231 15.04 13.28 6.54
C ASP A 231 13.61 13.72 6.88
N LEU A 232 12.69 12.78 7.07
CA LEU A 232 11.30 13.06 7.42
C LEU A 232 11.12 13.69 8.82
N THR A 233 12.06 13.44 9.74
CA THR A 233 12.02 14.00 11.11
C THR A 233 12.87 15.25 11.29
N GLY A 234 13.54 15.72 10.24
CA GLY A 234 14.43 16.87 10.28
C GLY A 234 15.65 16.64 11.19
N GLY A 235 16.19 15.42 11.21
CA GLY A 235 17.41 15.08 11.94
C GLY A 235 17.26 14.78 13.43
N LYS A 236 16.02 14.74 13.97
CA LYS A 236 15.78 14.64 15.42
C LYS A 236 15.59 13.21 15.93
N ASN A 237 15.50 12.22 15.06
CA ASN A 237 15.22 10.85 15.47
C ASN A 237 16.51 10.10 15.87
N THR A 238 16.78 10.06 17.17
CA THR A 238 17.94 9.36 17.75
C THR A 238 17.99 7.88 17.39
N ARG A 239 16.85 7.18 17.34
CA ARG A 239 16.80 5.75 17.03
C ARG A 239 17.29 5.48 15.61
N ALA A 240 16.90 6.30 14.65
CA ALA A 240 17.34 6.17 13.27
C ALA A 240 18.84 6.47 13.11
N LEU A 241 19.38 7.45 13.84
CA LEU A 241 20.81 7.76 13.86
C LEU A 241 21.64 6.57 14.40
N PHE A 242 21.19 5.94 15.48
CA PHE A 242 21.82 4.69 15.96
C PHE A 242 21.70 3.57 14.94
N GLY A 243 20.54 3.43 14.29
CA GLY A 243 20.32 2.47 13.22
C GLY A 243 21.33 2.58 12.08
N ILE A 244 21.67 3.82 11.67
CA ILE A 244 22.73 4.06 10.67
C ILE A 244 24.09 3.55 11.17
N CYS A 245 24.49 3.91 12.39
CA CYS A 245 25.78 3.49 12.93
C CYS A 245 25.88 1.96 13.04
N LEU A 246 24.80 1.30 13.46
CA LEU A 246 24.71 -0.16 13.56
C LEU A 246 24.75 -0.83 12.17
N CYS A 247 23.96 -0.34 11.22
CA CYS A 247 23.97 -0.84 9.84
C CYS A 247 25.36 -0.71 9.21
N THR A 248 26.02 0.45 9.34
CA THR A 248 27.34 0.66 8.75
C THR A 248 28.39 -0.25 9.39
N SER A 249 28.37 -0.44 10.71
CA SER A 249 29.27 -1.39 11.39
C SER A 249 29.00 -2.84 10.95
N ALA A 250 27.74 -3.27 10.87
CA ALA A 250 27.36 -4.61 10.42
C ALA A 250 27.75 -4.87 8.96
N ILE A 251 27.54 -3.91 8.07
CA ILE A 251 27.98 -3.96 6.66
C ILE A 251 29.51 -4.06 6.60
N ALA A 252 30.24 -3.26 7.37
CA ALA A 252 31.70 -3.31 7.43
C ALA A 252 32.23 -4.66 7.92
N GLN A 253 31.56 -5.30 8.88
CA GLN A 253 31.92 -6.64 9.36
C GLN A 253 31.68 -7.72 8.29
N LEU A 254 30.53 -7.68 7.61
CA LEU A 254 30.14 -8.67 6.60
C LEU A 254 30.88 -8.51 5.25
N SER A 255 31.38 -7.31 4.96
CA SER A 255 32.14 -6.99 3.74
C SER A 255 33.64 -7.30 3.82
N LYS A 256 34.16 -7.71 4.99
CA LYS A 256 35.57 -8.12 5.14
C LYS A 256 35.90 -9.27 4.18
N GLY A 257 36.67 -8.96 3.13
CA GLY A 257 37.08 -9.89 2.08
C GLY A 257 36.41 -9.67 0.71
N ARG A 258 35.42 -8.77 0.60
CA ARG A 258 34.86 -8.28 -0.67
C ARG A 258 35.15 -6.80 -0.81
N ALA A 259 36.37 -6.46 -1.20
CA ALA A 259 36.76 -5.08 -1.49
C ALA A 259 36.13 -4.62 -2.80
N LYS A 260 34.91 -4.05 -2.74
CA LYS A 260 34.47 -2.97 -3.62
C LYS A 260 33.10 -2.41 -3.23
N GLU A 261 33.00 -1.08 -3.37
CA GLU A 261 31.78 -0.26 -3.49
C GLU A 261 31.04 0.14 -2.21
N ASP A 262 31.66 1.01 -1.40
CA ASP A 262 30.88 1.97 -0.62
C ASP A 262 31.79 3.14 -0.17
N LYS A 263 32.07 4.08 -1.08
CA LYS A 263 32.91 5.26 -0.79
C LYS A 263 32.24 6.23 0.20
N ASP A 264 30.91 6.26 0.26
CA ASP A 264 30.14 7.26 1.03
C ASP A 264 29.64 6.72 2.40
N SER A 265 29.86 5.44 2.68
CA SER A 265 29.46 4.81 3.95
C SER A 265 30.19 5.32 5.21
N PRO A 266 31.51 5.58 5.20
CA PRO A 266 32.19 6.08 6.39
C PRO A 266 31.77 7.52 6.73
N ASP A 267 31.49 8.34 5.72
CA ASP A 267 31.08 9.74 5.89
C ASP A 267 29.72 9.84 6.59
N LEU A 268 28.74 9.05 6.16
CA LEU A 268 27.40 9.02 6.76
C LEU A 268 27.45 8.58 8.25
N GLN A 269 28.32 7.64 8.57
CA GLN A 269 28.51 7.17 9.95
C GLN A 269 29.13 8.24 10.84
N SER A 270 30.10 9.00 10.34
CA SER A 270 30.72 10.11 11.07
C SER A 270 29.70 11.22 11.37
N LEU A 271 28.85 11.57 10.39
CA LEU A 271 27.79 12.57 10.54
C LEU A 271 26.73 12.13 11.56
N ALA A 272 26.30 10.87 11.51
CA ALA A 272 25.34 10.33 12.46
C ALA A 272 25.90 10.32 13.91
N THR A 273 27.18 9.98 14.06
CA THR A 273 27.88 10.00 15.35
C THR A 273 27.97 11.41 15.92
N ALA A 274 28.39 12.39 15.10
CA ALA A 274 28.46 13.79 15.50
C ALA A 274 27.08 14.37 15.89
N ALA A 275 26.02 14.01 15.15
CA ALA A 275 24.65 14.41 15.47
C ALA A 275 24.19 13.84 16.82
N LEU A 276 24.47 12.55 17.08
CA LEU A 276 24.16 11.91 18.36
C LEU A 276 24.93 12.53 19.53
N GLU A 277 26.23 12.80 19.37
CA GLU A 277 27.02 13.47 20.40
C GLU A 277 26.48 14.87 20.72
N LYS A 278 26.07 15.64 19.70
CA LYS A 278 25.46 16.96 19.89
C LYS A 278 24.14 16.86 20.67
N GLU A 279 23.28 15.91 20.33
CA GLU A 279 21.99 15.74 21.00
C GLU A 279 22.14 15.26 22.44
N TYR A 280 23.08 14.34 22.70
CA TYR A 280 23.39 13.88 24.06
C TYR A 280 24.06 14.96 24.91
N LYS A 281 24.95 15.78 24.34
CA LYS A 281 25.50 16.96 25.05
C LYS A 281 24.40 17.92 25.52
N GLN A 282 23.36 18.13 24.70
CA GLN A 282 22.25 19.04 25.02
C GLN A 282 21.25 18.44 26.01
N ARG A 283 20.88 17.16 25.86
CA ARG A 283 19.79 16.55 26.64
C ARG A 283 20.26 15.71 27.84
N ALA A 284 21.46 15.14 27.80
CA ALA A 284 21.95 14.18 28.79
C ALA A 284 23.49 14.10 28.82
N SER A 285 24.15 15.18 29.26
CA SER A 285 25.61 15.31 29.30
C SER A 285 26.31 14.18 30.07
N GLY A 286 25.71 13.69 31.17
CA GLY A 286 26.24 12.58 31.97
C GLY A 286 26.29 11.22 31.25
N LYS A 287 25.59 11.05 30.12
CA LYS A 287 25.59 9.80 29.32
C LYS A 287 26.56 9.84 28.13
N LEU A 288 27.29 10.94 27.94
CA LEU A 288 28.21 11.11 26.81
C LEU A 288 29.37 10.11 26.86
N THR A 289 29.94 9.84 28.05
CA THR A 289 31.01 8.87 28.25
C THR A 289 30.59 7.46 27.83
N VAL A 290 29.36 7.07 28.17
CA VAL A 290 28.77 5.78 27.78
C VAL A 290 28.59 5.72 26.26
N LEU A 291 28.08 6.79 25.64
CA LEU A 291 27.91 6.89 24.18
C LEU A 291 29.25 6.71 23.45
N THR A 292 30.28 7.46 23.85
CA THR A 292 31.61 7.39 23.25
C THR A 292 32.23 5.99 23.46
N SER A 293 32.02 5.36 24.62
CA SER A 293 32.47 3.98 24.86
C SER A 293 31.78 2.96 23.93
N ALA A 294 30.48 3.16 23.66
CA ALA A 294 29.72 2.31 22.75
C ALA A 294 30.14 2.47 21.28
N PHE A 295 30.49 3.68 20.85
CA PHE A 295 31.04 3.89 19.51
C PHE A 295 32.43 3.29 19.35
N LYS A 296 33.29 3.40 20.37
CA LYS A 296 34.60 2.74 20.37
C LYS A 296 34.48 1.21 20.24
N SER A 297 33.53 0.58 20.94
CA SER A 297 33.31 -0.88 20.87
C SER A 297 32.77 -1.32 19.50
N LEU A 298 31.95 -0.49 18.86
CA LEU A 298 31.47 -0.69 17.49
C LEU A 298 32.55 -0.45 16.40
N LYS A 299 33.80 -0.16 16.81
CA LYS A 299 34.94 0.28 15.96
C LYS A 299 34.61 1.52 15.13
N VAL A 300 33.85 2.44 15.73
CA VAL A 300 33.43 3.71 15.13
C VAL A 300 34.37 4.81 15.61
N SER A 301 35.56 4.86 15.03
CA SER A 301 36.57 5.94 15.00
C SER A 301 37.91 5.28 14.65
N GLU A 302 38.72 5.72 13.70
CA GLU A 302 39.14 7.09 13.39
C GLU A 302 39.32 7.30 11.88
N SER A 303 38.77 8.38 11.35
CA SER A 303 39.32 9.03 10.16
C SER A 303 38.85 10.48 10.13
N PHE A 304 39.58 11.35 10.82
CA PHE A 304 39.61 12.77 10.47
C PHE A 304 41.06 13.24 10.46
N GLY A 305 41.57 13.43 9.24
CA GLY A 305 42.64 14.38 9.00
C GLY A 305 42.09 15.78 9.20
N PHE A 306 42.72 16.51 10.12
CA PHE A 306 42.53 17.93 10.34
C PHE A 306 42.70 18.72 9.03
N LEU A 307 41.72 19.55 8.70
CA LEU A 307 41.97 20.83 8.02
C LEU A 307 41.69 21.93 9.06
N PRO A 308 42.62 22.87 9.28
CA PRO A 308 42.60 23.72 10.46
C PRO A 308 41.69 24.93 10.23
N LEU A 309 40.78 25.17 11.17
CA LEU A 309 40.29 26.52 11.48
C LEU A 309 40.58 26.75 12.97
N LYS A 310 41.64 27.53 13.18
CA LYS A 310 42.14 28.08 14.44
C LYS A 310 41.01 28.62 15.32
N TRP A 311 40.95 28.17 16.57
CA TRP A 311 40.68 29.00 17.74
C TRP A 311 41.50 28.47 18.92
N GLU A 312 42.34 29.35 19.48
CA GLU A 312 43.26 29.13 20.60
C GLU A 312 42.58 29.34 21.96
N PHE A 313 43.31 28.90 23.00
CA PHE A 313 43.09 29.01 24.46
C PHE A 313 42.22 27.90 25.08
N GLY A 314 42.65 27.20 26.13
CA GLY A 314 43.85 27.30 26.96
C GLY A 314 43.79 26.24 28.08
N ASP A 315 44.95 25.61 28.30
CA ASP A 315 45.55 24.94 29.45
C ASP A 315 44.75 24.41 30.67
N GLY A 316 45.28 23.27 31.17
CA GLY A 316 45.18 22.78 32.55
C GLY A 316 44.20 21.61 32.71
N GLU A 317 44.50 20.45 33.31
CA GLU A 317 45.59 19.97 34.15
C GLU A 317 45.58 18.43 34.10
N GLU A 318 46.76 17.84 34.32
CA GLU A 318 46.99 16.41 34.53
C GLU A 318 46.50 15.95 35.91
N CYS A 319 45.96 14.72 35.98
CA CYS A 319 46.18 13.74 37.06
C CYS A 319 45.45 12.46 36.62
N GLY A 320 45.94 11.23 36.66
CA GLY A 320 46.95 10.59 37.49
C GLY A 320 46.51 9.12 37.60
N ARG A 321 47.41 8.20 37.26
CA ARG A 321 47.38 6.73 37.36
C ARG A 321 46.29 6.08 38.22
N GLN A 322 45.78 4.93 37.75
CA GLN A 322 46.05 3.65 38.42
C GLN A 322 45.75 2.44 37.52
N GLN A 323 46.75 1.57 37.39
CA GLN A 323 46.66 0.21 36.88
C GLN A 323 46.15 -0.69 38.01
N SER A 324 45.23 -1.61 37.68
CA SER A 324 45.22 -2.93 38.31
C SER A 324 44.48 -3.92 37.40
N ASN A 325 45.21 -4.98 37.06
CA ASN A 325 44.83 -6.10 36.20
C ASN A 325 44.06 -7.17 37.03
N PRO A 326 43.68 -8.34 36.49
CA PRO A 326 42.29 -8.78 36.44
C PRO A 326 42.02 -10.01 37.31
N ASN A 327 40.74 -10.36 37.50
CA ASN A 327 40.25 -11.74 37.57
C ASN A 327 38.75 -11.71 37.89
N THR A 328 37.92 -12.35 37.07
CA THR A 328 37.04 -13.46 37.49
C THR A 328 36.34 -14.06 36.26
N ALA A 329 36.40 -15.39 36.22
CA ALA A 329 35.99 -16.37 35.23
C ALA A 329 34.68 -16.14 34.46
N CYS A 330 34.75 -16.36 33.15
CA CYS A 330 33.63 -16.64 32.27
C CYS A 330 33.57 -18.17 32.03
N CYS A 331 32.42 -18.78 32.32
CA CYS A 331 32.17 -20.20 32.03
C CYS A 331 32.03 -20.43 30.52
N SER A 332 33.00 -21.16 29.96
CA SER A 332 33.02 -21.66 28.59
C SER A 332 32.28 -23.00 28.46
N LEU A 333 31.24 -23.06 27.64
CA LEU A 333 30.71 -24.31 27.09
C LEU A 333 31.39 -24.59 25.74
N ASN A 334 32.19 -25.65 25.72
CA ASN A 334 32.80 -26.25 24.54
C ASN A 334 31.73 -26.83 23.60
N MET A 335 31.86 -26.57 22.29
CA MET A 335 31.30 -27.43 21.25
C MET A 335 32.40 -27.76 20.24
N ALA A 336 32.58 -29.07 20.03
CA ALA A 336 33.69 -29.69 19.31
C ALA A 336 33.65 -29.41 17.79
N VAL A 337 34.81 -29.05 17.23
CA VAL A 337 35.03 -28.92 15.78
C VAL A 337 35.34 -30.29 15.19
N GLY A 338 34.38 -30.87 14.48
CA GLY A 338 34.59 -32.04 13.62
C GLY A 338 35.39 -31.66 12.37
N LYS A 339 36.54 -32.31 12.18
CA LYS A 339 37.35 -32.24 10.96
C LYS A 339 36.55 -32.76 9.77
N ASN A 340 36.53 -32.03 8.66
CA ASN A 340 36.14 -32.60 7.38
C ASN A 340 37.00 -32.14 6.19
N LYS A 341 37.09 -33.07 5.23
CA LYS A 341 38.15 -33.31 4.25
C LYS A 341 38.51 -32.14 3.32
N ARG A 342 39.83 -32.07 3.05
CA ARG A 342 40.51 -31.30 2.02
C ARG A 342 39.98 -31.71 0.63
N ILE A 343 39.12 -30.89 0.02
CA ILE A 343 38.72 -31.02 -1.39
C ILE A 343 39.65 -30.15 -2.24
N SER A 344 40.16 -30.75 -3.31
CA SER A 344 41.12 -30.22 -4.28
C SER A 344 40.68 -28.90 -4.93
N LYS A 345 41.63 -27.96 -5.06
CA LYS A 345 41.50 -26.71 -5.83
C LYS A 345 41.17 -27.03 -7.31
N GLY A 346 39.90 -26.94 -7.68
CA GLY A 346 39.48 -26.78 -9.07
C GLY A 346 39.90 -25.40 -9.59
N LYS A 347 40.45 -25.37 -10.81
CA LYS A 347 40.85 -24.14 -11.53
C LYS A 347 39.77 -23.05 -11.44
N LYS A 348 40.14 -21.87 -10.93
CA LYS A 348 39.32 -20.65 -10.95
C LYS A 348 38.95 -20.31 -12.39
N GLY A 349 37.72 -20.59 -12.79
CA GLY A 349 37.10 -19.92 -13.93
C GLY A 349 37.11 -18.41 -13.66
N GLY A 350 37.65 -17.62 -14.59
CA GLY A 350 37.66 -16.17 -14.49
C GLY A 350 36.24 -15.66 -14.21
N LYS A 351 36.06 -14.99 -13.06
CA LYS A 351 34.77 -14.40 -12.69
C LYS A 351 34.41 -13.35 -13.74
N LYS A 352 33.38 -13.64 -14.56
CA LYS A 352 32.76 -12.66 -15.46
C LYS A 352 32.37 -11.44 -14.63
N LYS A 353 32.83 -10.26 -15.03
CA LYS A 353 32.42 -8.98 -14.44
C LYS A 353 30.90 -8.93 -14.39
N ALA A 354 30.32 -8.47 -13.28
CA ALA A 354 28.89 -8.21 -13.18
C ALA A 354 28.55 -7.10 -14.18
N ALA A 355 28.05 -7.49 -15.35
CA ALA A 355 27.63 -6.56 -16.39
C ALA A 355 26.23 -6.03 -16.04
N ASP A 356 26.05 -4.71 -16.15
CA ASP A 356 24.77 -4.03 -15.93
C ASP A 356 23.65 -4.75 -16.71
N PRO A 357 22.55 -5.17 -16.05
CA PRO A 357 21.39 -5.74 -16.71
C PRO A 357 20.83 -4.92 -17.89
N PHE A 358 21.01 -3.59 -17.92
CA PHE A 358 20.57 -2.73 -19.03
C PHE A 358 21.51 -2.75 -20.24
N SER A 359 22.80 -3.07 -20.05
CA SER A 359 23.78 -3.19 -21.15
C SER A 359 23.42 -4.30 -22.16
N LYS A 360 22.57 -5.25 -21.74
CA LYS A 360 22.11 -6.38 -22.55
C LYS A 360 20.76 -6.11 -23.22
N LYS A 361 20.22 -4.88 -23.17
CA LYS A 361 18.89 -4.56 -23.70
C LYS A 361 19.00 -3.56 -24.86
N ASP A 362 18.17 -3.78 -25.88
CA ASP A 362 18.02 -2.89 -27.02
C ASP A 362 16.69 -2.15 -26.93
N TRP A 363 16.67 -0.90 -27.40
CA TRP A 363 15.48 -0.07 -27.49
C TRP A 363 14.79 -0.24 -28.84
N TYR A 364 13.48 -0.44 -28.79
CA TYR A 364 12.61 -0.55 -29.96
C TYR A 364 11.51 0.50 -29.94
N VAL A 365 11.21 1.09 -31.10
CA VAL A 365 10.13 2.07 -31.25
C VAL A 365 8.84 1.34 -31.59
N VAL A 366 7.79 1.57 -30.81
CA VAL A 366 6.47 0.95 -31.00
C VAL A 366 5.62 1.84 -31.89
N LYS A 367 5.10 1.26 -32.98
CA LYS A 367 4.36 1.96 -34.02
C LYS A 367 2.91 1.52 -34.10
N ALA A 368 2.00 2.49 -34.11
CA ALA A 368 0.57 2.31 -34.26
C ALA A 368 0.16 2.15 -35.74
N PRO A 369 -0.94 1.44 -36.03
CA PRO A 369 -1.58 1.36 -37.34
C PRO A 369 -1.90 2.72 -37.99
N SER A 370 -2.05 2.75 -39.31
CA SER A 370 -2.42 3.95 -40.09
C SER A 370 -3.72 4.65 -39.66
N GLY A 371 -4.64 3.92 -39.02
CA GLY A 371 -5.91 4.49 -38.52
C GLY A 371 -5.77 5.44 -37.32
N PHE A 372 -4.57 5.61 -36.76
CA PHE A 372 -4.31 6.51 -35.64
C PHE A 372 -3.51 7.73 -36.10
N THR A 373 -3.79 8.89 -35.50
CA THR A 373 -3.12 10.17 -35.84
C THR A 373 -1.64 10.16 -35.47
N VAL A 374 -1.31 9.64 -34.29
CA VAL A 374 0.07 9.53 -33.80
C VAL A 374 0.58 8.12 -34.06
N LYS A 375 1.59 8.00 -34.93
CA LYS A 375 2.19 6.72 -35.31
C LYS A 375 3.19 6.20 -34.27
N ASP A 376 3.97 7.08 -33.66
CA ASP A 376 4.97 6.69 -32.66
C ASP A 376 4.37 6.76 -31.25
N VAL A 377 4.14 5.59 -30.63
CA VAL A 377 3.47 5.48 -29.32
C VAL A 377 4.47 5.58 -28.17
N GLY A 378 5.69 5.07 -28.37
CA GLY A 378 6.72 5.05 -27.35
C GLY A 378 7.87 4.08 -27.65
N ARG A 379 8.75 3.88 -26.67
CA ARG A 379 9.90 2.97 -26.79
C ARG A 379 9.78 1.82 -25.78
N THR A 380 10.14 0.62 -26.21
CA THR A 380 10.17 -0.58 -25.36
C THR A 380 11.56 -1.22 -25.40
N LEU A 381 12.07 -1.58 -24.23
CA LEU A 381 13.36 -2.24 -24.05
C LEU A 381 13.21 -3.75 -23.97
N VAL A 382 14.06 -4.49 -24.67
CA VAL A 382 14.05 -5.96 -24.67
C VAL A 382 15.48 -6.48 -24.64
N THR A 383 15.69 -7.61 -23.97
CA THR A 383 16.99 -8.27 -23.95
C THR A 383 17.43 -8.68 -25.36
N ARG A 384 18.68 -8.37 -25.70
CA ARG A 384 19.33 -8.74 -26.96
C ARG A 384 19.24 -10.25 -27.18
N THR A 385 19.10 -10.64 -28.44
CA THR A 385 19.10 -12.06 -28.86
C THR A 385 20.36 -12.75 -28.34
N GLN A 386 20.20 -13.82 -27.55
CA GLN A 386 21.29 -14.62 -27.00
C GLN A 386 20.98 -16.10 -27.17
N GLY A 387 21.86 -16.81 -27.88
CA GLY A 387 21.67 -18.23 -28.18
C GLY A 387 20.38 -18.47 -28.98
N THR A 388 19.53 -19.37 -28.49
CA THR A 388 18.25 -19.74 -29.12
C THR A 388 17.10 -18.77 -28.83
N LYS A 389 17.28 -17.80 -27.92
CA LYS A 389 16.23 -16.84 -27.55
C LYS A 389 16.36 -15.56 -28.38
N ILE A 390 15.41 -15.36 -29.29
CA ILE A 390 15.38 -14.19 -30.18
C ILE A 390 14.64 -13.04 -29.49
N ALA A 391 15.19 -11.83 -29.57
CA ALA A 391 14.58 -10.62 -29.00
C ALA A 391 13.15 -10.36 -29.53
N SER A 392 12.87 -10.72 -30.79
CA SER A 392 11.54 -10.60 -31.40
C SER A 392 10.50 -11.55 -30.79
N GLU A 393 10.91 -12.72 -30.29
CA GLU A 393 10.01 -13.69 -29.65
C GLU A 393 9.58 -13.23 -28.24
N GLY A 394 10.43 -12.46 -27.56
CA GLY A 394 10.11 -11.85 -26.26
C GLY A 394 8.99 -10.81 -26.32
N LEU A 395 8.76 -10.21 -27.48
CA LEU A 395 7.66 -9.26 -27.76
C LEU A 395 6.50 -9.95 -28.49
N LYS A 396 6.02 -11.07 -27.94
CA LYS A 396 4.93 -11.88 -28.51
C LYS A 396 3.77 -11.01 -29.03
N HIS A 397 3.24 -11.39 -30.20
CA HIS A 397 2.15 -10.72 -30.92
C HIS A 397 2.44 -9.31 -31.47
N ARG A 398 3.72 -8.91 -31.53
CA ARG A 398 4.15 -7.70 -32.24
C ARG A 398 5.15 -8.05 -33.32
N VAL A 399 5.11 -7.33 -34.44
CA VAL A 399 5.91 -7.66 -35.62
C VAL A 399 7.08 -6.74 -35.75
N PHE A 400 8.22 -7.31 -36.09
CA PHE A 400 9.49 -6.63 -36.05
C PHE A 400 9.97 -6.22 -37.45
N ARG A 401 10.31 -4.95 -37.62
CA ARG A 401 11.06 -4.46 -38.79
C ARG A 401 12.25 -3.62 -38.29
N ARG A 402 13.46 -4.19 -38.32
CA ARG A 402 14.74 -3.60 -37.90
C ARG A 402 14.83 -3.14 -36.43
N ARG A 403 14.27 -1.98 -36.09
CA ARG A 403 14.19 -1.42 -34.73
C ARG A 403 12.78 -0.91 -34.40
N ASN A 404 11.85 -1.12 -35.32
CA ASN A 404 10.46 -0.73 -35.20
C ASN A 404 9.61 -1.96 -34.92
N VAL A 405 8.64 -1.80 -34.02
CA VAL A 405 7.70 -2.81 -33.61
C VAL A 405 6.31 -2.38 -34.10
N LEU A 406 5.83 -3.04 -35.15
CA LEU A 406 4.51 -2.84 -35.71
C LEU A 406 3.47 -3.52 -34.81
N THR A 407 2.42 -2.78 -34.48
CA THR A 407 1.32 -3.26 -33.63
C THR A 407 0.02 -3.35 -34.41
N ASN A 408 -0.90 -4.19 -33.95
CA ASN A 408 -2.26 -4.26 -34.48
C ASN A 408 -3.26 -3.96 -33.35
N PHE A 409 -4.47 -3.58 -33.72
CA PHE A 409 -5.57 -3.41 -32.77
C PHE A 409 -5.92 -4.77 -32.14
N TRP A 410 -5.85 -4.84 -30.80
CA TRP A 410 -6.21 -6.06 -30.06
C TRP A 410 -7.49 -5.92 -29.23
N GLY A 411 -7.79 -4.71 -28.79
CA GLY A 411 -8.95 -4.43 -27.97
C GLY A 411 -8.96 -3.00 -27.47
N MET A 412 -10.10 -2.62 -26.90
CA MET A 412 -10.35 -1.29 -26.36
C MET A 412 -10.99 -1.43 -24.98
N SER A 413 -10.64 -0.56 -24.05
CA SER A 413 -11.27 -0.50 -22.73
C SER A 413 -11.37 0.93 -22.25
N PHE A 414 -12.50 1.26 -21.64
CA PHE A 414 -12.66 2.50 -20.87
C PHE A 414 -11.74 2.54 -19.66
N THR A 415 -11.30 3.74 -19.30
CA THR A 415 -10.58 4.00 -18.06
C THR A 415 -11.53 3.89 -16.86
N THR A 416 -10.98 3.55 -15.68
CA THR A 416 -11.79 3.24 -14.48
C THR A 416 -12.44 4.50 -13.90
N ASP A 417 -11.74 5.63 -13.95
CA ASP A 417 -12.18 6.98 -13.63
C ASP A 417 -13.38 7.39 -14.50
N LYS A 418 -13.29 7.25 -15.83
CA LYS A 418 -14.41 7.60 -16.72
C LYS A 418 -15.63 6.74 -16.43
N LEU A 419 -15.46 5.44 -16.25
CA LEU A 419 -16.56 4.54 -15.91
C LEU A 419 -17.24 4.93 -14.59
N ARG A 420 -16.46 5.21 -13.54
CA ARG A 420 -16.97 5.65 -12.23
C ARG A 420 -17.70 6.99 -12.32
N SER A 421 -17.26 7.91 -13.18
CA SER A 421 -17.91 9.22 -13.38
C SER A 421 -19.29 9.14 -14.04
N LEU A 422 -19.51 8.13 -14.89
CA LEU A 422 -20.75 7.93 -15.64
C LEU A 422 -21.85 7.27 -14.79
N VAL A 423 -21.45 6.37 -13.88
CA VAL A 423 -22.38 5.64 -13.01
C VAL A 423 -22.85 6.56 -11.87
N ARG A 424 -24.04 7.13 -12.05
CA ARG A 424 -24.73 7.98 -11.04
C ARG A 424 -26.00 7.32 -10.52
N LYS A 425 -26.44 7.73 -9.32
CA LYS A 425 -27.73 7.31 -8.73
C LYS A 425 -28.91 7.93 -9.50
N TRP A 426 -30.11 7.36 -9.33
CA TRP A 426 -31.39 7.86 -9.86
C TRP A 426 -31.60 7.76 -11.39
N GLN A 427 -30.75 7.00 -12.08
CA GLN A 427 -30.88 6.65 -13.49
C GLN A 427 -30.69 5.14 -13.65
N THR A 428 -31.20 4.57 -14.74
CA THR A 428 -31.02 3.15 -15.04
C THR A 428 -29.74 2.95 -15.86
N LEU A 429 -28.96 1.95 -15.47
CA LEU A 429 -27.81 1.47 -16.25
C LEU A 429 -28.27 0.35 -17.17
N ILE A 430 -28.02 0.50 -18.48
CA ILE A 430 -28.37 -0.48 -19.50
C ILE A 430 -27.09 -1.01 -20.13
N GLU A 431 -26.81 -2.30 -19.93
CA GLU A 431 -25.68 -3.00 -20.56
C GLU A 431 -26.16 -3.96 -21.63
N ALA A 432 -25.39 -4.06 -22.71
CA ALA A 432 -25.52 -5.08 -23.72
C ALA A 432 -24.13 -5.61 -24.13
N HIS A 433 -24.06 -6.89 -24.48
CA HIS A 433 -22.86 -7.47 -25.07
C HIS A 433 -23.25 -8.29 -26.30
N VAL A 434 -22.34 -8.35 -27.25
CA VAL A 434 -22.49 -9.11 -28.50
C VAL A 434 -21.15 -9.70 -28.89
N ASP A 435 -21.21 -10.94 -29.38
CA ASP A 435 -20.12 -11.59 -30.08
C ASP A 435 -20.36 -11.49 -31.58
N VAL A 436 -19.48 -10.81 -32.32
CA VAL A 436 -19.60 -10.57 -33.76
C VAL A 436 -18.35 -11.08 -34.46
N LYS A 437 -18.51 -11.61 -35.67
CA LYS A 437 -17.40 -11.92 -36.58
C LYS A 437 -17.31 -10.81 -37.62
N THR A 438 -16.12 -10.25 -37.81
CA THR A 438 -15.84 -9.34 -38.92
C THR A 438 -15.61 -10.14 -40.22
N THR A 439 -15.65 -9.45 -41.34
CA THR A 439 -15.25 -9.93 -42.68
C THR A 439 -13.85 -10.58 -42.69
N ASP A 440 -12.91 -9.99 -41.95
CA ASP A 440 -11.54 -10.46 -41.76
C ASP A 440 -11.40 -11.74 -40.91
N ASN A 441 -12.51 -12.36 -40.50
CA ASN A 441 -12.55 -13.51 -39.59
C ASN A 441 -12.02 -13.24 -38.17
N TYR A 442 -11.99 -11.98 -37.72
CA TYR A 442 -11.82 -11.69 -36.29
C TYR A 442 -13.14 -11.88 -35.57
N THR A 443 -13.11 -12.57 -34.43
CA THR A 443 -14.28 -12.66 -33.54
C THR A 443 -14.09 -11.69 -32.38
N LEU A 444 -15.01 -10.74 -32.26
CA LEU A 444 -14.96 -9.64 -31.30
C LEU A 444 -16.12 -9.76 -30.31
N ARG A 445 -15.84 -9.61 -29.02
CA ARG A 445 -16.84 -9.38 -27.98
C ARG A 445 -16.89 -7.90 -27.64
N MET A 446 -17.97 -7.25 -28.04
CA MET A 446 -18.21 -5.84 -27.79
C MET A 446 -19.18 -5.66 -26.61
N PHE A 447 -18.85 -4.74 -25.71
CA PHE A 447 -19.67 -4.35 -24.57
C PHE A 447 -20.13 -2.91 -24.75
N CYS A 448 -21.44 -2.69 -24.73
CA CYS A 448 -22.04 -1.37 -24.80
C CYS A 448 -22.71 -1.02 -23.47
N ILE A 449 -22.58 0.24 -23.06
CA ILE A 449 -23.24 0.82 -21.89
C ILE A 449 -24.06 2.03 -22.32
N ALA A 450 -25.19 2.23 -21.67
CA ALA A 450 -26.02 3.41 -21.83
C ALA A 450 -26.70 3.76 -20.51
N PHE A 451 -27.04 5.05 -20.36
CA PHE A 451 -27.78 5.56 -19.21
C PHE A 451 -29.05 6.24 -19.68
N THR A 452 -30.09 6.22 -18.84
CA THR A 452 -31.31 6.97 -19.12
C THR A 452 -31.08 8.47 -19.00
N LYS A 453 -31.61 9.24 -19.95
CA LYS A 453 -31.52 10.70 -19.98
C LYS A 453 -32.70 11.31 -19.24
N ARG A 454 -32.44 12.33 -18.43
CA ARG A 454 -33.48 13.12 -17.78
C ARG A 454 -34.10 14.08 -18.79
N ARG A 455 -35.44 14.15 -18.82
CA ARG A 455 -36.15 15.14 -19.64
C ARG A 455 -36.14 16.50 -18.93
N PRO A 456 -36.04 17.64 -19.65
CA PRO A 456 -36.02 18.97 -19.04
C PRO A 456 -37.19 19.25 -18.09
N ASN A 457 -38.40 18.84 -18.48
CA ASN A 457 -39.64 19.11 -17.72
C ASN A 457 -39.99 18.00 -16.70
N GLN A 458 -39.02 17.18 -16.29
CA GLN A 458 -39.26 16.04 -15.42
C GLN A 458 -39.19 16.42 -13.93
N VAL A 459 -40.35 16.37 -13.26
CA VAL A 459 -40.51 16.65 -11.82
C VAL A 459 -39.87 15.56 -10.94
N LYS A 460 -40.05 14.28 -11.31
CA LYS A 460 -39.46 13.15 -10.56
C LYS A 460 -37.93 13.22 -10.59
N ARG A 461 -37.30 13.01 -9.42
CA ARG A 461 -35.84 12.90 -9.29
C ARG A 461 -35.27 11.67 -10.00
N THR A 462 -36.07 10.62 -10.14
CA THR A 462 -35.68 9.34 -10.75
C THR A 462 -36.07 9.23 -12.21
N CYS A 463 -35.14 8.77 -13.05
CA CYS A 463 -35.34 8.47 -14.47
C CYS A 463 -35.15 6.97 -14.71
N TYR A 464 -36.01 6.13 -14.13
CA TYR A 464 -35.93 4.69 -14.32
C TYR A 464 -36.74 4.23 -15.52
N ALA A 465 -36.13 3.37 -16.35
CA ALA A 465 -36.81 2.67 -17.43
C ALA A 465 -37.46 1.37 -16.90
N GLN A 466 -38.63 1.01 -17.44
CA GLN A 466 -39.28 -0.26 -17.08
C GLN A 466 -38.50 -1.46 -17.64
N SER A 467 -38.63 -2.62 -16.99
CA SER A 467 -37.94 -3.85 -17.40
C SER A 467 -38.23 -4.27 -18.85
N SER A 468 -39.44 -4.03 -19.36
CA SER A 468 -39.83 -4.26 -20.76
C SER A 468 -39.06 -3.36 -21.72
N GLN A 469 -38.99 -2.07 -21.42
CA GLN A 469 -38.24 -1.07 -22.19
C GLN A 469 -36.74 -1.39 -22.21
N ILE A 470 -36.16 -1.80 -21.08
CA ILE A 470 -34.74 -2.21 -21.01
C ILE A 470 -34.47 -3.40 -21.95
N ARG A 471 -35.36 -4.40 -22.01
CA ARG A 471 -35.21 -5.55 -22.92
C ARG A 471 -35.28 -5.12 -24.38
N GLN A 472 -36.20 -4.22 -24.74
CA GLN A 472 -36.32 -3.70 -26.10
C GLN A 472 -35.08 -2.88 -26.51
N ILE A 473 -34.59 -2.01 -25.63
CA ILE A 473 -33.37 -1.22 -25.85
C ILE A 473 -32.17 -2.16 -26.05
N ARG A 474 -32.00 -3.16 -25.18
CA ARG A 474 -30.92 -4.16 -25.33
C ARG A 474 -31.01 -4.92 -26.65
N ARG A 475 -32.20 -5.22 -27.16
CA ARG A 475 -32.38 -5.89 -28.47
C ARG A 475 -31.86 -4.99 -29.60
N LYS A 476 -32.32 -3.72 -29.64
CA LYS A 476 -31.86 -2.73 -30.64
C LYS A 476 -30.36 -2.45 -30.55
N MET A 477 -29.81 -2.34 -29.34
CA MET A 477 -28.36 -2.17 -29.14
C MET A 477 -27.57 -3.32 -29.76
N ARG A 478 -28.00 -4.56 -29.52
CA ARG A 478 -27.32 -5.73 -30.09
C ARG A 478 -27.42 -5.76 -31.61
N GLU A 479 -28.60 -5.49 -32.15
CA GLU A 479 -28.84 -5.47 -33.60
C GLU A 479 -27.95 -4.45 -34.32
N ILE A 480 -27.89 -3.20 -33.84
CA ILE A 480 -27.04 -2.16 -34.44
C ILE A 480 -25.56 -2.55 -34.35
N MET A 481 -25.13 -3.09 -33.22
CA MET A 481 -23.76 -3.55 -33.05
C MET A 481 -23.40 -4.70 -33.99
N VAL A 482 -24.30 -5.66 -34.22
CA VAL A 482 -24.08 -6.73 -35.22
C VAL A 482 -23.98 -6.13 -36.61
N ASN A 483 -24.95 -5.33 -37.04
CA ASN A 483 -25.03 -4.80 -38.40
C ASN A 483 -23.81 -3.94 -38.77
N GLN A 484 -23.31 -3.13 -37.83
CA GLN A 484 -22.14 -2.27 -38.04
C GLN A 484 -20.81 -3.01 -38.02
N ALA A 485 -20.71 -4.13 -37.29
CA ALA A 485 -19.46 -4.87 -37.13
C ALA A 485 -19.33 -6.07 -38.06
N SER A 486 -20.42 -6.67 -38.54
CA SER A 486 -20.37 -7.79 -39.49
C SER A 486 -20.07 -7.33 -40.92
N SER A 487 -20.38 -6.07 -41.24
CA SER A 487 -20.20 -5.48 -42.58
C SER A 487 -18.83 -4.87 -42.81
N CYS A 488 -17.99 -4.73 -41.78
CA CYS A 488 -16.74 -4.00 -41.85
C CYS A 488 -15.52 -4.84 -41.46
N ASP A 489 -14.39 -4.48 -42.06
CA ASP A 489 -13.06 -4.96 -41.69
C ASP A 489 -12.65 -4.39 -40.32
N LEU A 490 -11.63 -5.00 -39.70
CA LEU A 490 -11.16 -4.57 -38.39
C LEU A 490 -10.66 -3.11 -38.40
N LYS A 491 -10.02 -2.69 -39.49
CA LYS A 491 -9.48 -1.33 -39.69
C LYS A 491 -10.61 -0.30 -39.67
N ASP A 492 -11.64 -0.53 -40.46
CA ASP A 492 -12.77 0.40 -40.60
C ASP A 492 -13.61 0.43 -39.32
N LEU A 493 -13.75 -0.71 -38.65
CA LEU A 493 -14.45 -0.78 -37.37
C LEU A 493 -13.74 0.04 -36.27
N VAL A 494 -12.40 0.04 -36.25
CA VAL A 494 -11.63 0.89 -35.33
C VAL A 494 -11.83 2.37 -35.63
N GLN A 495 -11.89 2.75 -36.92
CA GLN A 495 -12.20 4.13 -37.31
C GLN A 495 -13.62 4.56 -36.88
N LYS A 496 -14.57 3.63 -36.73
CA LYS A 496 -15.89 3.90 -36.15
C LYS A 496 -15.88 4.02 -34.62
N PHE A 497 -14.94 3.34 -33.95
CA PHE A 497 -14.79 3.41 -32.49
C PHE A 497 -14.21 4.74 -32.00
N ILE A 498 -13.21 5.29 -32.69
CA ILE A 498 -12.52 6.53 -32.27
C ILE A 498 -13.48 7.73 -32.11
N PRO A 499 -14.36 8.06 -33.09
CA PRO A 499 -15.35 9.12 -32.97
C PRO A 499 -16.68 8.67 -32.35
N GLU A 500 -16.76 7.42 -31.86
CA GLU A 500 -17.92 6.83 -31.18
C GLU A 500 -19.21 6.84 -32.02
N VAL A 501 -19.11 6.58 -33.33
CA VAL A 501 -20.25 6.64 -34.27
C VAL A 501 -21.36 5.66 -33.89
N ILE A 502 -20.99 4.43 -33.50
CA ILE A 502 -21.94 3.39 -33.12
C ILE A 502 -22.77 3.79 -31.88
N GLY A 503 -22.17 4.53 -30.93
CA GLY A 503 -22.87 5.03 -29.76
C GLY A 503 -23.98 6.02 -30.12
N LYS A 504 -23.67 6.96 -31.04
CA LYS A 504 -24.62 7.97 -31.53
C LYS A 504 -25.76 7.36 -32.35
N GLU A 505 -25.48 6.33 -33.14
CA GLU A 505 -26.52 5.61 -33.89
C GLU A 505 -27.50 4.89 -32.96
N ILE A 506 -26.99 4.25 -31.90
CA ILE A 506 -27.82 3.61 -30.88
C ILE A 506 -28.71 4.65 -30.19
N GLU A 507 -28.17 5.83 -29.84
CA GLU A 507 -28.96 6.91 -29.21
C GLU A 507 -30.12 7.35 -30.11
N LYS A 508 -29.86 7.58 -31.41
CA LYS A 508 -30.90 7.94 -32.39
C LYS A 508 -31.98 6.87 -32.51
N ALA A 509 -31.60 5.59 -32.64
CA ALA A 509 -32.53 4.49 -32.83
C ALA A 509 -33.39 4.13 -31.59
N THR A 510 -32.90 4.49 -30.39
CA THR A 510 -33.55 4.17 -29.11
C THR A 510 -34.39 5.32 -28.54
N THR A 511 -34.26 6.53 -29.09
CA THR A 511 -35.00 7.73 -28.67
C THR A 511 -36.53 7.51 -28.65
N GLY A 512 -37.06 6.73 -29.60
CA GLY A 512 -38.50 6.39 -29.65
C GLY A 512 -38.99 5.46 -28.54
N ILE A 513 -38.11 4.73 -27.84
CA ILE A 513 -38.47 3.87 -26.69
C ILE A 513 -38.26 4.66 -25.39
N TYR A 514 -37.04 5.14 -25.18
CA TYR A 514 -36.66 5.93 -24.01
C TYR A 514 -35.43 6.76 -24.36
N PRO A 515 -35.35 8.05 -23.99
CA PRO A 515 -34.20 8.87 -24.29
C PRO A 515 -32.97 8.38 -23.50
N LEU A 516 -31.87 8.10 -24.22
CA LEU A 516 -30.60 7.68 -23.64
C LEU A 516 -29.59 8.83 -23.63
N GLN A 517 -28.57 8.70 -22.79
CA GLN A 517 -27.38 9.55 -22.75
C GLN A 517 -26.15 8.67 -22.51
N ASN A 518 -24.97 9.18 -22.88
CA ASN A 518 -23.69 8.53 -22.62
C ASN A 518 -23.66 7.08 -23.12
N VAL A 519 -24.04 6.88 -24.38
CA VAL A 519 -24.02 5.56 -25.03
C VAL A 519 -22.63 5.31 -25.60
N PHE A 520 -21.90 4.38 -24.99
CA PHE A 520 -20.52 4.10 -25.36
C PHE A 520 -20.23 2.61 -25.48
N ILE A 521 -19.30 2.26 -26.37
CA ILE A 521 -18.69 0.94 -26.39
C ILE A 521 -17.62 0.91 -25.30
N ARG A 522 -17.98 0.37 -24.13
CA ARG A 522 -17.12 0.30 -22.95
C ARG A 522 -15.87 -0.55 -23.16
N LYS A 523 -16.03 -1.68 -23.85
CA LYS A 523 -14.95 -2.67 -23.98
C LYS A 523 -15.11 -3.47 -25.26
N VAL A 524 -14.00 -3.72 -25.94
CA VAL A 524 -13.91 -4.65 -27.08
C VAL A 524 -12.79 -5.64 -26.80
N LYS A 525 -13.09 -6.93 -26.94
CA LYS A 525 -12.12 -8.02 -26.79
C LYS A 525 -12.06 -8.83 -28.07
N ILE A 526 -10.88 -9.16 -28.57
CA ILE A 526 -10.73 -10.24 -29.56
C ILE A 526 -10.81 -11.58 -28.83
N LEU A 527 -11.71 -12.46 -29.26
CA LEU A 527 -11.84 -13.83 -28.74
C LEU A 527 -10.99 -14.81 -29.56
N LYS A 528 -11.08 -14.69 -30.89
CA LYS A 528 -10.34 -15.50 -31.86
C LYS A 528 -9.84 -14.60 -32.97
N ALA A 529 -8.54 -14.66 -33.21
CA ALA A 529 -7.88 -14.02 -34.34
C ALA A 529 -7.65 -15.06 -35.46
N PRO A 530 -7.67 -14.65 -36.74
CA PRO A 530 -7.22 -15.47 -37.86
C PRO A 530 -5.71 -15.77 -37.74
N LYS A 531 -5.22 -16.70 -38.56
CA LYS A 531 -3.77 -16.97 -38.64
C LYS A 531 -3.03 -15.68 -38.99
N PHE A 532 -1.91 -15.47 -38.31
CA PHE A 532 -1.12 -14.26 -38.50
C PHE A 532 -0.54 -14.22 -39.93
N ASP A 533 -0.80 -13.12 -40.63
CA ASP A 533 -0.30 -12.88 -41.98
C ASP A 533 0.47 -11.56 -42.02
N LEU A 534 1.69 -11.61 -42.51
CA LEU A 534 2.58 -10.45 -42.61
C LEU A 534 2.08 -9.46 -43.67
N GLY A 535 1.49 -9.94 -44.77
CA GLY A 535 1.00 -9.09 -45.86
C GLY A 535 -0.12 -8.17 -45.38
N LYS A 536 -1.15 -8.75 -44.76
CA LYS A 536 -2.27 -8.01 -44.15
C LYS A 536 -1.84 -7.00 -43.09
N LEU A 537 -0.78 -7.31 -42.33
CA LEU A 537 -0.26 -6.34 -41.37
C LEU A 537 0.43 -5.16 -42.08
N MET A 538 1.16 -5.40 -43.16
CA MET A 538 1.81 -4.32 -43.91
C MET A 538 0.79 -3.39 -44.58
N GLU A 539 -0.34 -3.92 -45.05
CA GLU A 539 -1.46 -3.11 -45.58
C GLU A 539 -2.04 -2.15 -44.53
N VAL A 540 -2.14 -2.60 -43.27
CA VAL A 540 -2.61 -1.76 -42.15
C VAL A 540 -1.60 -0.66 -41.79
N HIS A 541 -0.32 -0.84 -42.12
CA HIS A 541 0.79 0.09 -41.84
C HIS A 541 1.31 0.81 -43.10
N GLY A 542 0.56 0.77 -44.22
CA GLY A 542 0.95 1.07 -45.61
C GLY A 542 1.64 2.40 -45.97
N ASP A 543 2.07 3.20 -44.99
CA ASP A 543 2.80 4.45 -45.20
C ASP A 543 4.33 4.31 -45.04
N TYR A 544 4.87 3.08 -44.95
CA TYR A 544 6.33 2.83 -44.86
C TYR A 544 6.96 2.45 -46.19
N SER A 545 6.72 3.26 -47.22
CA SER A 545 7.47 3.29 -48.48
C SER A 545 8.64 4.27 -48.38
N GLN A 546 9.69 3.92 -47.64
CA GLN A 546 11.03 4.49 -47.84
C GLN A 546 12.10 3.55 -47.26
N ASP A 547 13.20 3.41 -48.01
CA ASP A 547 14.46 2.70 -47.74
C ASP A 547 14.49 1.18 -47.96
N ILE A 548 14.13 0.77 -49.18
CA ILE A 548 14.79 -0.39 -49.81
C ILE A 548 16.16 0.12 -50.28
N GLY A 549 17.24 -0.34 -49.63
CA GLY A 549 18.61 0.06 -49.96
C GLY A 549 18.96 -0.30 -51.40
N VAL A 550 19.59 0.65 -52.09
CA VAL A 550 20.18 0.46 -53.42
C VAL A 550 21.24 -0.66 -53.32
N LYS A 551 21.18 -1.62 -54.24
CA LYS A 551 22.19 -2.67 -54.37
C LYS A 551 23.52 -2.00 -54.74
N VAL A 552 24.52 -2.10 -53.87
CA VAL A 552 25.90 -1.69 -54.20
C VAL A 552 26.56 -2.88 -54.89
N ASP A 553 26.95 -2.71 -56.14
CA ASP A 553 27.74 -3.70 -56.87
C ASP A 553 29.15 -3.80 -56.27
N ARG A 554 29.69 -5.03 -56.24
CA ARG A 554 31.02 -5.34 -55.69
C ARG A 554 32.10 -4.71 -56.58
N PRO A 555 33.14 -4.06 -56.00
CA PRO A 555 34.30 -3.66 -56.79
C PRO A 555 35.06 -4.90 -57.26
N ALA A 556 35.50 -4.87 -58.52
CA ALA A 556 36.28 -5.94 -59.15
C ALA A 556 37.69 -6.02 -58.57
N ASP A 557 38.20 -7.25 -58.42
CA ASP A 557 39.55 -7.54 -57.94
C ASP A 557 40.61 -6.96 -58.90
N GLU A 558 41.50 -6.11 -58.38
CA GLU A 558 42.69 -5.68 -59.10
C GLU A 558 43.65 -6.87 -59.25
N THR A 559 43.85 -7.29 -60.49
CA THR A 559 44.88 -8.24 -60.90
C THR A 559 46.27 -7.67 -60.64
N MET A 560 47.03 -8.34 -59.78
CA MET A 560 48.47 -8.14 -59.60
C MET A 560 49.22 -8.34 -60.92
N ALA A 561 49.91 -7.31 -61.39
CA ALA A 561 50.81 -7.39 -62.53
C ALA A 561 52.12 -8.10 -62.13
N GLU A 562 52.48 -9.15 -62.86
CA GLU A 562 53.76 -9.83 -62.80
C GLU A 562 54.88 -8.89 -63.30
N GLY A 563 55.93 -8.74 -62.51
CA GLY A 563 57.21 -8.18 -62.95
C GLY A 563 58.08 -9.28 -63.56
N GLY A 564 58.52 -9.08 -64.80
CA GLY A 564 59.53 -9.89 -65.47
C GLY A 564 60.49 -9.00 -66.25
N TYR A 565 61.73 -8.94 -65.75
CA TYR A 565 62.99 -8.40 -66.31
C TYR A 565 63.10 -6.92 -66.68
#